data_AF-A0A7C3ADQ2-F1
#
_entry.id   AF-A0A7C3ADQ2-F1
#
_cell.length_a   1.000
_cell.length_b   1.000
_cell.length_c   1.000
_cell.angle_alpha   90.00
_cell.angle_beta   90.00
_cell.angle_gamma   90.00
#
_symmetry.space_group_name_H-M   'P 1'
#
loop_
_entity.id
_entity.type
_entity.pdbx_description
1 polymer ?
#
loop_
_entity_poly.entity_id
_entity_poly.type
_entity_poly.pdbx_seq_one_letter_code
_entity_poly.pdbx_strand_id
1 'polypeptide(L)'
;MMGLTKMRLLNVAVLGTVLVSVCLRPARATDGSYAVVIHQETFADPNWRPVAETLLSRHNGKIVTWDDDIAKVLAGLRAIFPRYACFICTPEQATREFVRDVHRLTRRLDDDPYTDVIWGILTGYDAGNALQVARCNEPLVAGRLLTATVGAPLDSYDAGVMFNELEPNTYWRKSATGIEKMSCPTDTTEMIVNALNKEAPDVFITSGHATERDWLPGYGYRSGVFKCDDAGLYAVDTQGRRYDVASPNPKVHLAIGNCLIAHIPDRQCMALALMRSAGVRQMLGYTIPTGNGYGGWGVKDYFSELQAGRFTLAEAHYANGLALIHELEKRNLNTDAAADSHRGLPGDRDTVVLYGDPAWPVRIPPRPLPWTQTVKEKDGHYRFTIETHVRSDWDNRPVIELLPHRIHDVRIIEGAELEPVIGDNFILVAMRNELLPMKGNRGEALPIRGDFEEGQRFQITFTASRVPSQPQ
;
A
#
# COMPACT_ATOMS: atom_id res chain seq x y z
N MET A 1 -54.85 -62.28 12.33
CA MET A 1 -55.32 -61.14 11.51
C MET A 1 -54.39 -59.97 11.79
N MET A 2 -53.71 -59.51 10.74
CA MET A 2 -52.48 -58.70 10.77
C MET A 2 -52.67 -57.34 11.46
N GLY A 3 -51.82 -57.06 12.45
CA GLY A 3 -51.61 -55.73 12.99
C GLY A 3 -50.55 -54.99 12.17
N LEU A 4 -50.87 -53.79 11.70
CA LEU A 4 -49.90 -52.87 11.11
C LEU A 4 -49.19 -52.11 12.23
N THR A 5 -47.96 -52.50 12.50
CA THR A 5 -47.00 -51.73 13.30
C THR A 5 -46.40 -50.64 12.40
N LYS A 6 -46.54 -49.38 12.80
CA LYS A 6 -45.92 -48.22 12.14
C LYS A 6 -44.39 -48.35 12.22
N MET A 7 -43.75 -48.49 11.06
CA MET A 7 -42.30 -48.50 10.89
C MET A 7 -41.78 -47.06 11.04
N ARG A 8 -40.96 -46.80 12.07
CA ARG A 8 -40.17 -45.58 12.21
C ARG A 8 -39.04 -45.61 11.17
N LEU A 9 -39.08 -44.70 10.19
CA LEU A 9 -37.91 -44.37 9.38
C LEU A 9 -37.07 -43.33 10.13
N LEU A 10 -35.90 -43.77 10.60
CA LEU A 10 -34.79 -42.89 10.96
C LEU A 10 -34.30 -42.19 9.69
N ASN A 11 -34.54 -40.89 9.57
CA ASN A 11 -33.79 -40.06 8.64
C ASN A 11 -32.41 -39.80 9.25
N VAL A 12 -31.44 -40.64 8.89
CA VAL A 12 -30.02 -40.32 9.07
C VAL A 12 -29.67 -39.31 7.99
N ALA A 13 -29.65 -38.03 8.35
CA ALA A 13 -29.04 -36.99 7.52
C ALA A 13 -27.52 -37.25 7.51
N VAL A 14 -27.03 -37.83 6.43
CA VAL A 14 -25.60 -37.88 6.13
C VAL A 14 -25.17 -36.45 5.81
N LEU A 15 -24.62 -35.77 6.82
CA LEU A 15 -23.93 -34.50 6.65
C LEU A 15 -22.67 -34.78 5.81
N GLY A 16 -22.80 -34.67 4.49
CA GLY A 16 -21.65 -34.67 3.59
C GLY A 16 -20.82 -33.43 3.88
N THR A 17 -19.77 -33.61 4.68
CA THR A 17 -18.78 -32.56 4.92
C THR A 17 -18.01 -32.38 3.61
N VAL A 18 -18.43 -31.41 2.79
CA VAL A 18 -17.58 -30.89 1.72
C VAL A 18 -16.45 -30.15 2.44
N LEU A 19 -15.35 -30.86 2.70
CA LEU A 19 -14.07 -30.20 2.95
C LEU A 19 -13.73 -29.45 1.66
N VAL A 20 -14.12 -28.18 1.58
CA VAL A 20 -13.43 -27.22 0.74
C VAL A 20 -12.04 -27.12 1.33
N SER A 21 -11.14 -27.96 0.84
CA SER A 21 -9.72 -27.84 1.10
C SER A 21 -9.28 -26.54 0.44
N VAL A 22 -9.43 -25.42 1.17
CA VAL A 22 -8.68 -24.21 0.91
C VAL A 22 -7.23 -24.63 1.03
N CYS A 23 -6.62 -24.95 -0.11
CA CYS A 23 -5.18 -25.07 -0.20
C CYS A 23 -4.64 -23.68 0.13
N LEU A 24 -4.43 -23.40 1.42
CA LEU A 24 -3.45 -22.43 1.87
C LEU A 24 -2.12 -22.92 1.32
N ARG A 25 -1.83 -22.51 0.09
CA ARG A 25 -0.50 -22.65 -0.46
C ARG A 25 0.39 -21.84 0.47
N PRO A 26 1.46 -22.42 1.05
CA PRO A 26 2.46 -21.61 1.72
C PRO A 26 2.90 -20.52 0.75
N ALA A 27 3.08 -19.30 1.25
CA ALA A 27 3.63 -18.19 0.49
C ALA A 27 4.85 -18.70 -0.27
N ARG A 28 4.79 -18.68 -1.60
CA ARG A 28 5.95 -19.00 -2.43
C ARG A 28 7.05 -18.06 -1.98
N ALA A 29 8.17 -18.60 -1.47
CA ALA A 29 9.41 -17.85 -1.38
C ALA A 29 9.68 -17.34 -2.81
N THR A 30 9.49 -16.04 -3.00
CA THR A 30 9.82 -15.39 -4.26
C THR A 30 11.34 -15.31 -4.32
N ASP A 31 11.89 -15.55 -5.51
CA ASP A 31 13.31 -15.46 -5.85
C ASP A 31 13.77 -13.97 -5.85
N GLY A 32 13.36 -13.24 -4.82
CA GLY A 32 13.31 -11.78 -4.81
C GLY A 32 14.64 -11.18 -4.40
N SER A 33 15.48 -10.90 -5.38
CA SER A 33 16.68 -10.08 -5.21
C SER A 33 16.35 -8.75 -4.51
N TYR A 34 17.18 -8.38 -3.53
CA TYR A 34 17.01 -7.17 -2.72
C TYR A 34 18.25 -6.28 -2.88
N ALA A 35 18.05 -4.97 -3.05
CA ALA A 35 19.11 -3.99 -3.08
C ALA A 35 18.99 -2.99 -1.92
N VAL A 36 20.09 -2.72 -1.24
CA VAL A 36 20.22 -1.58 -0.33
C VAL A 36 20.94 -0.47 -1.06
N VAL A 37 20.30 0.69 -1.18
CA VAL A 37 20.88 1.89 -1.77
C VAL A 37 21.16 2.90 -0.66
N ILE A 38 22.41 3.34 -0.50
CA ILE A 38 22.80 4.19 0.62
C ILE A 38 23.93 5.15 0.25
N HIS A 39 23.90 6.37 0.77
CA HIS A 39 24.98 7.34 0.56
C HIS A 39 26.29 6.84 1.23
N GLN A 40 27.44 7.08 0.59
CA GLN A 40 28.74 6.61 1.08
C GLN A 40 29.05 7.09 2.50
N GLU A 41 28.79 8.35 2.82
CA GLU A 41 29.02 8.88 4.17
C GLU A 41 28.03 8.30 5.19
N THR A 42 26.77 8.07 4.80
CA THR A 42 25.76 7.44 5.66
C THR A 42 26.14 5.99 5.97
N PHE A 43 26.74 5.28 5.01
CA PHE A 43 27.28 3.94 5.24
C PHE A 43 28.57 3.94 6.08
N ALA A 44 29.37 5.02 5.98
CA ALA A 44 30.56 5.20 6.81
C ALA A 44 30.21 5.50 8.27
N ASP A 45 29.09 6.19 8.55
CA ASP A 45 28.62 6.53 9.90
C ASP A 45 28.33 5.25 10.73
N PRO A 46 29.00 5.04 11.88
CA PRO A 46 28.83 3.84 12.71
C PRO A 46 27.42 3.71 13.32
N ASN A 47 26.63 4.79 13.37
CA ASN A 47 25.25 4.74 13.85
C ASN A 47 24.27 4.26 12.77
N TRP A 48 24.54 4.60 11.50
CA TRP A 48 23.67 4.26 10.36
C TRP A 48 24.06 2.97 9.67
N ARG A 49 25.35 2.60 9.65
CA ARG A 49 25.81 1.33 9.07
C ARG A 49 25.02 0.09 9.56
N PRO A 50 24.67 -0.05 10.85
CA PRO A 50 23.87 -1.18 11.33
C PRO A 50 22.49 -1.29 10.66
N VAL A 51 21.90 -0.18 10.20
CA VAL A 51 20.63 -0.16 9.47
C VAL A 51 20.79 -0.92 8.14
N ALA A 52 21.84 -0.58 7.37
CA ALA A 52 22.15 -1.24 6.10
C ALA A 52 22.54 -2.71 6.28
N GLU A 53 23.43 -3.00 7.23
CA GLU A 53 23.87 -4.37 7.52
C GLU A 53 22.71 -5.27 7.95
N THR A 54 21.75 -4.73 8.72
CA THR A 54 20.53 -5.46 9.11
C THR A 54 19.71 -5.87 7.87
N LEU A 55 19.47 -4.95 6.93
CA LEU A 55 18.69 -5.26 5.72
C LEU A 55 19.44 -6.20 4.78
N LEU A 56 20.74 -5.99 4.58
CA LEU A 56 21.58 -6.86 3.77
C LEU A 56 21.57 -8.30 4.29
N SER A 57 21.76 -8.48 5.61
CA SER A 57 21.75 -9.81 6.23
C SER A 57 20.38 -10.46 6.18
N ARG A 58 19.29 -9.70 6.37
CA ARG A 58 17.94 -10.25 6.40
C ARG A 58 17.43 -10.72 5.04
N HIS A 59 17.74 -9.96 4.00
CA HIS A 59 17.18 -10.17 2.66
C HIS A 59 18.19 -10.78 1.69
N ASN A 60 19.38 -11.16 2.17
CA ASN A 60 20.52 -11.57 1.34
C ASN A 60 20.77 -10.54 0.21
N GLY A 61 20.73 -9.26 0.59
CA GLY A 61 20.71 -8.15 -0.36
C GLY A 61 22.10 -7.77 -0.88
N LYS A 62 22.12 -7.03 -1.99
CA LYS A 62 23.32 -6.39 -2.55
C LYS A 62 23.32 -4.89 -2.22
N ILE A 63 24.47 -4.33 -1.92
CA ILE A 63 24.61 -2.89 -1.63
C ILE A 63 24.99 -2.13 -2.91
N VAL A 64 24.39 -0.95 -3.10
CA VAL A 64 24.78 0.04 -4.10
C VAL A 64 24.94 1.37 -3.41
N THR A 65 26.12 1.99 -3.51
CA THR A 65 26.41 3.26 -2.86
C THR A 65 26.44 4.42 -3.84
N TRP A 66 26.09 5.61 -3.37
CA TRP A 66 26.20 6.87 -4.12
C TRP A 66 26.87 7.95 -3.29
N ASP A 67 27.36 8.99 -3.97
CA ASP A 67 28.03 10.15 -3.37
C ASP A 67 27.23 11.44 -3.64
N ASP A 68 27.50 12.15 -4.73
CA ASP A 68 26.90 13.46 -5.03
C ASP A 68 25.52 13.34 -5.72
N ASP A 69 25.27 12.26 -6.45
CA ASP A 69 24.11 12.10 -7.33
C ASP A 69 23.55 10.68 -7.27
N ILE A 70 22.29 10.57 -6.83
CA ILE A 70 21.56 9.30 -6.77
C ILE A 70 21.43 8.65 -8.16
N ALA A 71 21.42 9.41 -9.25
CA ALA A 71 21.32 8.85 -10.60
C ALA A 71 22.50 7.93 -10.95
N LYS A 72 23.66 8.09 -10.30
CA LYS A 72 24.84 7.23 -10.50
C LYS A 72 24.61 5.77 -10.09
N VAL A 73 23.60 5.48 -9.25
CA VAL A 73 23.28 4.10 -8.85
C VAL A 73 22.59 3.30 -9.95
N LEU A 74 22.12 3.95 -11.02
CA LEU A 74 21.35 3.30 -12.10
C LEU A 74 22.09 2.10 -12.69
N ALA A 75 23.39 2.23 -12.97
CA ALA A 75 24.17 1.12 -13.53
C ALA A 75 24.26 -0.08 -12.57
N GLY A 76 24.43 0.18 -11.27
CA GLY A 76 24.44 -0.87 -10.24
C GLY A 76 23.08 -1.54 -10.07
N LEU A 77 22.00 -0.74 -10.04
CA LEU A 77 20.64 -1.26 -9.97
C LEU A 77 20.25 -2.06 -11.22
N ARG A 78 20.64 -1.64 -12.42
CA ARG A 78 20.46 -2.42 -13.66
C ARG A 78 21.23 -3.73 -13.64
N ALA A 79 22.45 -3.74 -13.10
CA ALA A 79 23.25 -4.95 -12.98
C ALA A 79 22.63 -5.97 -12.01
N ILE A 80 21.96 -5.52 -10.95
CA ILE A 80 21.28 -6.37 -9.96
C ILE A 80 19.85 -6.74 -10.40
N PHE A 81 19.17 -5.80 -11.04
CA PHE A 81 17.75 -5.78 -11.40
C PHE A 81 16.82 -6.31 -10.29
N PRO A 82 16.89 -5.69 -9.09
CA PRO A 82 16.30 -6.25 -7.88
C PRO A 82 14.76 -6.25 -7.91
N ARG A 83 14.11 -7.21 -7.24
CA ARG A 83 12.66 -7.15 -6.97
C ARG A 83 12.32 -6.05 -5.97
N TYR A 84 13.18 -5.87 -4.97
CA TYR A 84 13.02 -4.85 -3.93
C TYR A 84 14.25 -3.93 -3.84
N ALA A 85 14.05 -2.62 -3.70
CA ALA A 85 15.12 -1.67 -3.42
C ALA A 85 14.77 -0.78 -2.24
N CYS A 86 15.61 -0.79 -1.20
CA CYS A 86 15.45 0.07 -0.05
C CYS A 86 16.52 1.16 -0.03
N PHE A 87 16.07 2.40 -0.08
CA PHE A 87 16.92 3.60 -0.06
C PHE A 87 17.09 4.06 1.38
N ILE A 88 18.27 3.89 1.97
CA ILE A 88 18.55 4.32 3.35
C ILE A 88 19.02 5.76 3.33
N CYS A 89 18.32 6.62 4.07
CA CYS A 89 18.58 8.05 4.15
C CYS A 89 18.57 8.54 5.59
N THR A 90 19.45 9.48 5.93
CA THR A 90 19.22 10.32 7.12
C THR A 90 17.97 11.19 6.89
N PRO A 91 17.33 11.72 7.95
CA PRO A 91 16.22 12.67 7.81
C PRO A 91 16.52 13.81 6.83
N GLU A 92 17.73 14.35 6.90
CA GLU A 92 18.18 15.48 6.09
C GLU A 92 18.36 15.13 4.61
N GLN A 93 18.61 13.86 4.30
CA GLN A 93 18.73 13.34 2.93
C GLN A 93 17.37 13.02 2.30
N ALA A 94 16.35 12.73 3.11
CA ALA A 94 15.02 12.30 2.67
C ALA A 94 14.12 13.47 2.21
N THR A 95 14.65 14.36 1.35
CA THR A 95 13.91 15.51 0.85
C THR A 95 12.84 15.11 -0.18
N ARG A 96 11.91 16.02 -0.49
CA ARG A 96 10.91 15.79 -1.56
C ARG A 96 11.55 15.63 -2.95
N GLU A 97 12.67 16.32 -3.19
CA GLU A 97 13.44 16.20 -4.43
C GLU A 97 14.06 14.81 -4.54
N PHE A 98 14.63 14.31 -3.44
CA PHE A 98 15.14 12.94 -3.39
C PHE A 98 14.03 11.91 -3.67
N VAL A 99 12.84 12.09 -3.07
CA VAL A 99 11.66 11.24 -3.36
C VAL A 99 11.29 11.25 -4.84
N ARG A 100 11.22 12.43 -5.46
CA ARG A 100 10.96 12.57 -6.90
C ARG A 100 12.03 11.87 -7.74
N ASP A 101 13.29 12.02 -7.38
CA ASP A 101 14.41 11.47 -8.12
C ASP A 101 14.44 9.94 -8.02
N VAL A 102 14.09 9.36 -6.87
CA VAL A 102 13.91 7.92 -6.70
C VAL A 102 12.74 7.39 -7.54
N HIS A 103 11.59 8.09 -7.58
CA HIS A 103 10.47 7.75 -8.47
C HIS A 103 10.91 7.64 -9.92
N ARG A 104 11.69 8.62 -10.41
CA ARG A 104 12.17 8.65 -11.79
C ARG A 104 13.26 7.61 -12.06
N LEU A 105 14.17 7.42 -11.11
CA LEU A 105 15.24 6.42 -11.20
C LEU A 105 14.68 5.00 -11.33
N THR A 106 13.63 4.69 -10.56
CA THR A 106 13.04 3.34 -10.48
C THR A 106 12.15 2.96 -11.66
N ARG A 107 11.99 3.84 -12.65
CA ARG A 107 11.31 3.60 -13.96
C ARG A 107 12.28 3.62 -15.14
N ARG A 108 13.54 3.33 -14.87
CA ARG A 108 14.65 3.44 -15.84
C ARG A 108 15.56 2.23 -15.77
N LEU A 109 15.26 1.20 -14.99
CA LEU A 109 16.12 0.02 -14.95
C LEU A 109 15.97 -0.74 -16.28
N ASP A 110 14.79 -0.74 -16.90
CA ASP A 110 14.62 -1.07 -18.32
C ASP A 110 14.12 0.12 -19.16
N ASP A 111 13.57 -0.16 -20.34
CA ASP A 111 13.17 0.82 -21.36
C ASP A 111 11.65 1.13 -21.35
N ASP A 112 10.86 0.37 -20.59
CA ASP A 112 9.41 0.61 -20.49
C ASP A 112 9.11 1.75 -19.49
N PRO A 113 7.92 2.36 -19.52
CA PRO A 113 7.63 3.53 -18.69
C PRO A 113 7.29 3.17 -17.24
N TYR A 114 7.16 1.89 -16.91
CA TYR A 114 6.66 1.41 -15.63
C TYR A 114 7.76 1.32 -14.58
N THR A 115 7.37 1.27 -13.31
CA THR A 115 8.33 1.11 -12.22
C THR A 115 8.87 -0.31 -12.25
N ASP A 116 10.19 -0.47 -12.24
CA ASP A 116 10.88 -1.75 -12.38
C ASP A 116 10.98 -2.53 -11.07
N VAL A 117 10.87 -1.85 -9.93
CA VAL A 117 11.22 -2.35 -8.60
C VAL A 117 10.21 -1.91 -7.54
N ILE A 118 9.93 -2.78 -6.57
CA ILE A 118 9.15 -2.42 -5.37
C ILE A 118 10.09 -1.71 -4.39
N TRP A 119 9.87 -0.42 -4.14
CA TRP A 119 10.83 0.39 -3.40
C TRP A 119 10.22 1.15 -2.20
N GLY A 120 11.11 1.56 -1.30
CA GLY A 120 10.80 2.41 -0.15
C GLY A 120 12.05 3.12 0.38
N ILE A 121 11.85 4.19 1.15
CA ILE A 121 12.93 4.92 1.83
C ILE A 121 12.96 4.52 3.31
N LEU A 122 14.06 3.98 3.81
CA LEU A 122 14.21 3.71 5.23
C LEU A 122 14.95 4.86 5.90
N THR A 123 14.22 5.55 6.77
CA THR A 123 14.72 6.60 7.66
C THR A 123 14.05 6.49 9.03
N GLY A 124 14.33 7.42 9.92
CA GLY A 124 13.74 7.54 11.25
C GLY A 124 14.24 8.81 11.91
N TYR A 125 13.65 9.20 13.05
CA TYR A 125 14.05 10.44 13.73
C TYR A 125 15.58 10.52 13.95
N ASP A 126 16.18 9.38 14.28
CA ASP A 126 17.61 9.16 14.33
C ASP A 126 17.95 7.74 13.82
N ALA A 127 19.24 7.41 13.77
CA ALA A 127 19.70 6.10 13.33
C ALA A 127 19.17 4.95 14.21
N GLY A 128 18.95 5.19 15.51
CA GLY A 128 18.38 4.20 16.43
C GLY A 128 16.92 3.89 16.10
N ASN A 129 16.12 4.90 15.79
CA ASN A 129 14.75 4.73 15.31
C ASN A 129 14.71 4.05 13.94
N ALA A 130 15.57 4.45 13.00
CA ALA A 130 15.72 3.78 11.71
C ALA A 130 16.11 2.29 11.87
N LEU A 131 17.00 1.97 12.80
CA LEU A 131 17.38 0.59 13.10
C LEU A 131 16.21 -0.23 13.67
N GLN A 132 15.29 0.37 14.45
CA GLN A 132 14.08 -0.33 14.88
C GLN A 132 13.17 -0.67 13.69
N VAL A 133 13.07 0.22 12.70
CA VAL A 133 12.35 -0.06 11.45
C VAL A 133 13.03 -1.20 10.68
N ALA A 134 14.34 -1.14 10.50
CA ALA A 134 15.11 -2.18 9.81
C ALA A 134 15.08 -3.54 10.52
N ARG A 135 14.87 -3.57 11.85
CA ARG A 135 14.71 -4.81 12.63
C ARG A 135 13.30 -5.38 12.58
N CYS A 136 12.30 -4.62 12.13
CA CYS A 136 10.92 -5.10 12.07
C CYS A 136 10.78 -6.15 10.95
N ASN A 137 10.73 -7.42 11.35
CA ASN A 137 10.77 -8.56 10.43
C ASN A 137 9.55 -9.46 10.49
N GLU A 138 8.90 -9.53 11.65
CA GLU A 138 7.69 -10.31 11.82
C GLU A 138 6.61 -9.81 10.87
N PRO A 139 6.06 -10.68 10.01
CA PRO A 139 4.94 -10.32 9.15
C PRO A 139 3.77 -9.74 9.95
N LEU A 140 3.23 -8.62 9.49
CA LEU A 140 2.07 -7.99 10.10
C LEU A 140 0.82 -8.34 9.29
N VAL A 141 -0.04 -9.19 9.85
CA VAL A 141 -1.40 -9.39 9.35
C VAL A 141 -2.29 -8.36 10.06
N ALA A 142 -2.56 -7.25 9.38
CA ALA A 142 -3.25 -6.08 9.88
C ALA A 142 -4.75 -6.32 10.08
N GLY A 143 -5.17 -6.62 11.32
CA GLY A 143 -6.55 -6.91 11.69
C GLY A 143 -7.27 -5.76 12.41
N ARG A 144 -6.53 -4.76 12.93
CA ARG A 144 -7.08 -3.65 13.73
C ARG A 144 -6.87 -2.30 13.06
N LEU A 145 -7.95 -1.66 12.64
CA LEU A 145 -7.94 -0.31 12.04
C LEU A 145 -8.21 0.78 13.07
N LEU A 146 -7.39 1.83 13.05
CA LEU A 146 -7.77 3.15 13.53
C LEU A 146 -7.83 4.11 12.36
N THR A 147 -8.88 4.90 12.25
CA THR A 147 -8.99 5.92 11.21
C THR A 147 -9.79 7.11 11.68
N ALA A 148 -9.43 8.29 11.20
CA ALA A 148 -10.25 9.49 11.26
C ALA A 148 -10.49 10.00 9.83
N THR A 149 -10.78 9.06 8.93
CA THR A 149 -11.05 9.30 7.51
C THR A 149 -12.33 8.58 7.14
N VAL A 150 -13.30 9.31 6.59
CA VAL A 150 -14.51 8.68 6.06
C VAL A 150 -14.19 7.96 4.75
N GLY A 151 -14.84 6.82 4.51
CA GLY A 151 -14.55 5.99 3.33
C GLY A 151 -13.31 5.10 3.48
N ALA A 152 -12.72 5.01 4.67
CA ALA A 152 -11.82 3.90 4.98
C ALA A 152 -12.64 2.60 5.19
N PRO A 153 -12.17 1.45 4.69
CA PRO A 153 -12.96 0.22 4.66
C PRO A 153 -12.91 -0.49 6.00
N LEU A 154 -13.64 0.02 6.99
CA LEU A 154 -13.68 -0.56 8.34
C LEU A 154 -14.11 -2.03 8.32
N ASP A 155 -14.94 -2.43 7.34
CA ASP A 155 -15.35 -3.82 7.17
C ASP A 155 -14.21 -4.73 6.73
N SER A 156 -13.13 -4.21 6.13
CA SER A 156 -11.93 -4.95 5.73
C SER A 156 -11.00 -5.32 6.89
N TYR A 157 -11.38 -5.00 8.13
CA TYR A 157 -10.63 -5.31 9.35
C TYR A 157 -11.47 -6.15 10.32
N ASP A 158 -10.80 -6.86 11.22
CA ASP A 158 -11.44 -7.71 12.23
C ASP A 158 -12.02 -6.87 13.38
N ALA A 159 -11.36 -5.77 13.70
CA ALA A 159 -11.81 -4.76 14.65
C ALA A 159 -11.31 -3.38 14.24
N GLY A 160 -11.90 -2.33 14.80
CA GLY A 160 -11.40 -0.99 14.56
C GLY A 160 -12.36 0.12 14.93
N VAL A 161 -11.86 1.34 14.78
CA VAL A 161 -12.59 2.58 15.09
C VAL A 161 -12.40 3.55 13.93
N MET A 162 -13.51 4.12 13.45
CA MET A 162 -13.53 5.17 12.43
C MET A 162 -14.22 6.42 12.96
N PHE A 163 -13.47 7.50 13.14
CA PHE A 163 -14.02 8.81 13.48
C PHE A 163 -14.46 9.54 12.20
N ASN A 164 -15.57 10.27 12.26
CA ASN A 164 -16.05 11.06 11.14
C ASN A 164 -15.29 12.40 11.05
N GLU A 165 -14.53 12.61 9.98
CA GLU A 165 -13.82 13.87 9.75
C GLU A 165 -14.71 14.99 9.18
N LEU A 166 -15.85 14.63 8.57
CA LEU A 166 -16.73 15.60 7.90
C LEU A 166 -17.84 16.10 8.81
N GLU A 167 -18.40 15.23 9.65
CA GLU A 167 -19.49 15.57 10.58
C GLU A 167 -19.07 15.30 12.03
N PRO A 168 -19.44 16.18 12.98
CA PRO A 168 -19.07 15.99 14.38
C PRO A 168 -19.94 14.90 15.04
N ASN A 169 -19.55 14.54 16.27
CA ASN A 169 -20.32 13.72 17.21
C ASN A 169 -20.62 12.28 16.77
N THR A 170 -19.95 11.78 15.74
CA THR A 170 -20.20 10.45 15.19
C THR A 170 -18.89 9.69 14.99
N TYR A 171 -18.90 8.43 15.37
CA TYR A 171 -17.86 7.47 14.97
C TYR A 171 -18.48 6.08 14.78
N TRP A 172 -17.74 5.16 14.17
CA TRP A 172 -18.12 3.76 14.01
C TRP A 172 -17.11 2.85 14.69
N ARG A 173 -17.60 1.75 15.25
CA ARG A 173 -16.77 0.72 15.85
C ARG A 173 -17.06 -0.63 15.21
N LYS A 174 -16.01 -1.31 14.74
CA LYS A 174 -16.05 -2.70 14.30
C LYS A 174 -15.71 -3.60 15.48
N SER A 175 -16.58 -4.58 15.71
CA SER A 175 -16.33 -5.71 16.60
C SER A 175 -16.74 -7.02 15.92
N ALA A 176 -16.66 -8.14 16.64
CA ALA A 176 -17.11 -9.44 16.15
C ALA A 176 -18.60 -9.48 15.77
N THR A 177 -19.44 -8.60 16.32
CA THR A 177 -20.88 -8.53 16.03
C THR A 177 -21.22 -7.72 14.78
N GLY A 178 -20.28 -6.93 14.25
CA GLY A 178 -20.51 -6.05 13.12
C GLY A 178 -19.95 -4.64 13.33
N ILE A 179 -20.41 -3.70 12.50
CA ILE A 179 -20.11 -2.27 12.62
C ILE A 179 -21.29 -1.57 13.28
N GLU A 180 -21.02 -0.82 14.34
CA GLU A 180 -22.01 -0.04 15.06
C GLU A 180 -21.69 1.45 14.96
N LYS A 181 -22.71 2.27 14.64
CA LYS A 181 -22.63 3.73 14.69
C LYS A 181 -22.81 4.19 16.13
N MET A 182 -21.89 5.03 16.59
CA MET A 182 -21.79 5.48 17.98
C MET A 182 -21.74 7.01 18.05
N SER A 183 -22.09 7.58 19.20
CA SER A 183 -21.96 9.01 19.48
C SER A 183 -20.66 9.31 20.22
N CYS A 184 -20.04 10.46 19.94
CA CYS A 184 -18.86 10.95 20.63
C CYS A 184 -18.94 12.47 20.88
N PRO A 185 -18.04 13.03 21.71
CA PRO A 185 -17.85 14.48 21.76
C PRO A 185 -17.47 15.05 20.39
N THR A 186 -17.68 16.36 20.19
CA THR A 186 -17.26 17.06 18.97
C THR A 186 -15.74 17.00 18.82
N ASP A 187 -15.02 17.14 19.93
CA ASP A 187 -13.57 16.98 19.96
C ASP A 187 -13.20 15.51 20.23
N THR A 188 -12.67 14.84 19.21
CA THR A 188 -12.30 13.42 19.26
C THR A 188 -10.83 13.21 19.62
N THR A 189 -10.08 14.28 19.94
CA THR A 189 -8.62 14.24 20.13
C THR A 189 -8.20 13.22 21.18
N GLU A 190 -8.77 13.31 22.38
CA GLU A 190 -8.47 12.36 23.46
C GLU A 190 -8.84 10.93 23.07
N MET A 191 -9.95 10.74 22.35
CA MET A 191 -10.40 9.41 21.92
C MET A 191 -9.44 8.78 20.90
N ILE A 192 -8.95 9.56 19.94
CA ILE A 192 -7.98 9.09 18.94
C ILE A 192 -6.64 8.75 19.62
N VAL A 193 -6.15 9.61 20.53
CA VAL A 193 -4.92 9.34 21.30
C VAL A 193 -5.08 8.10 22.18
N ASN A 194 -6.24 7.95 22.84
CA ASN A 194 -6.54 6.75 23.62
C ASN A 194 -6.58 5.49 22.74
N ALA A 195 -7.15 5.56 21.54
CA ALA A 195 -7.14 4.44 20.60
C ALA A 195 -5.72 4.07 20.17
N LEU A 196 -4.87 5.05 19.82
CA LEU A 196 -3.45 4.82 19.51
C LEU A 196 -2.72 4.16 20.69
N ASN A 197 -2.85 4.71 21.89
CA ASN A 197 -2.06 4.29 23.05
C ASN A 197 -2.56 2.99 23.69
N LYS A 198 -3.87 2.70 23.63
CA LYS A 198 -4.49 1.62 24.42
C LYS A 198 -5.07 0.49 23.57
N GLU A 199 -5.45 0.76 22.32
CA GLU A 199 -6.10 -0.24 21.46
C GLU A 199 -5.14 -0.91 20.46
N ALA A 200 -3.86 -0.49 20.42
CA ALA A 200 -2.79 -1.05 19.61
C ALA A 200 -3.22 -1.35 18.15
N PRO A 201 -3.60 -0.32 17.37
CA PRO A 201 -4.01 -0.53 15.98
C PRO A 201 -2.83 -1.00 15.13
N ASP A 202 -3.09 -1.87 14.17
CA ASP A 202 -2.10 -2.35 13.18
C ASP A 202 -1.98 -1.38 12.00
N VAL A 203 -3.07 -0.67 11.70
CA VAL A 203 -3.17 0.32 10.62
C VAL A 203 -3.76 1.60 11.18
N PHE A 204 -3.10 2.71 10.87
CA PHE A 204 -3.63 4.05 11.09
C PHE A 204 -3.86 4.73 9.74
N ILE A 205 -5.10 5.11 9.42
CA ILE A 205 -5.44 5.81 8.16
C ILE A 205 -5.88 7.23 8.49
N THR A 206 -5.33 8.20 7.75
CA THR A 206 -5.64 9.62 7.93
C THR A 206 -5.77 10.35 6.59
N SER A 207 -6.60 11.39 6.59
CA SER A 207 -6.82 12.36 5.52
C SER A 207 -7.17 13.72 6.12
N GLY A 208 -7.45 14.69 5.26
CA GLY A 208 -7.81 16.04 5.68
C GLY A 208 -6.61 16.95 5.83
N HIS A 209 -6.84 18.08 6.52
CA HIS A 209 -5.85 19.15 6.62
C HIS A 209 -4.64 18.73 7.44
N ALA A 210 -3.47 18.82 6.82
CA ALA A 210 -2.19 18.56 7.45
C ALA A 210 -1.11 19.47 6.86
N THR A 211 -0.06 19.66 7.65
CA THR A 211 1.22 20.25 7.26
C THR A 211 2.34 19.28 7.65
N GLU A 212 3.59 19.69 7.49
CA GLU A 212 4.72 18.97 8.08
C GLU A 212 4.68 18.92 9.60
N ARG A 213 3.88 19.78 10.26
CA ARG A 213 3.90 19.99 11.73
C ARG A 213 2.63 19.57 12.43
N ASP A 214 1.54 19.44 11.69
CA ASP A 214 0.24 19.19 12.29
C ASP A 214 -0.71 18.42 11.38
N TRP A 215 -1.73 17.85 12.01
CA TRP A 215 -2.86 17.22 11.35
C TRP A 215 -4.14 17.52 12.14
N LEU A 216 -5.20 17.88 11.42
CA LEU A 216 -6.53 18.17 11.95
C LEU A 216 -7.48 17.00 11.67
N PRO A 217 -7.89 16.23 12.70
CA PRO A 217 -8.80 15.09 12.52
C PRO A 217 -10.22 15.49 12.09
N GLY A 218 -10.69 16.67 12.49
CA GLY A 218 -11.94 17.24 12.01
C GLY A 218 -11.69 18.14 10.80
N TYR A 219 -12.05 17.67 9.61
CA TYR A 219 -11.96 18.41 8.36
C TYR A 219 -13.12 19.40 8.20
N GLY A 220 -14.34 18.97 8.52
CA GLY A 220 -15.57 19.77 8.33
C GLY A 220 -15.96 20.62 9.54
N TYR A 221 -15.24 20.53 10.67
CA TYR A 221 -15.61 21.16 11.93
C TYR A 221 -14.39 21.44 12.82
N ARG A 222 -14.57 22.35 13.79
CA ARG A 222 -13.53 22.66 14.78
C ARG A 222 -13.27 21.44 15.68
N SER A 223 -12.05 20.93 15.63
CA SER A 223 -11.53 19.83 16.44
C SER A 223 -10.18 20.23 17.06
N GLY A 224 -9.59 19.35 17.87
CA GLY A 224 -8.19 19.50 18.27
C GLY A 224 -7.22 19.21 17.13
N VAL A 225 -5.94 19.16 17.46
CA VAL A 225 -4.84 19.09 16.49
C VAL A 225 -3.76 18.14 16.97
N PHE A 226 -3.32 17.24 16.10
CA PHE A 226 -2.10 16.45 16.29
C PHE A 226 -0.91 17.27 15.86
N LYS A 227 0.18 17.21 16.63
CA LYS A 227 1.41 17.99 16.45
C LYS A 227 2.63 17.14 16.73
N CYS A 228 3.79 17.62 16.34
CA CYS A 228 5.07 16.97 16.58
C CYS A 228 6.08 17.89 17.28
N ASP A 229 6.92 17.30 18.12
CA ASP A 229 8.13 17.90 18.71
C ASP A 229 9.24 16.82 18.80
N ASP A 230 10.37 17.15 19.43
CA ASP A 230 11.49 16.19 19.62
C ASP A 230 11.16 15.01 20.55
N ALA A 231 10.10 15.11 21.35
CA ALA A 231 9.64 13.97 22.14
C ALA A 231 8.82 12.99 21.27
N GLY A 232 8.07 13.52 20.29
CA GLY A 232 7.37 12.73 19.29
C GLY A 232 6.03 13.34 18.93
N LEU A 233 5.06 12.47 18.62
CA LEU A 233 3.69 12.86 18.29
C LEU A 233 2.90 13.14 19.58
N TYR A 234 2.16 14.24 19.60
CA TYR A 234 1.20 14.57 20.64
C TYR A 234 -0.03 15.23 20.02
N ALA A 235 -1.08 15.42 20.80
CA ALA A 235 -2.26 16.14 20.37
C ALA A 235 -2.70 17.18 21.39
N VAL A 236 -3.37 18.24 20.93
CA VAL A 236 -3.92 19.31 21.77
C VAL A 236 -5.40 19.45 21.43
N ASP A 237 -6.26 19.29 22.42
CA ASP A 237 -7.71 19.48 22.23
C ASP A 237 -8.09 20.96 22.13
N THR A 238 -9.35 21.22 21.82
CA THR A 238 -9.94 22.56 21.70
C THR A 238 -9.92 23.37 23.01
N GLN A 239 -9.65 22.74 24.16
CA GLN A 239 -9.47 23.39 25.46
C GLN A 239 -7.99 23.66 25.80
N GLY A 240 -7.06 23.25 24.93
CA GLY A 240 -5.63 23.42 25.12
C GLY A 240 -4.97 22.32 25.96
N ARG A 241 -5.67 21.21 26.25
CA ARG A 241 -5.07 20.09 26.98
C ARG A 241 -4.22 19.25 26.03
N ARG A 242 -3.00 18.94 26.46
CA ARG A 242 -2.04 18.08 25.74
C ARG A 242 -2.25 16.61 26.09
N TYR A 243 -2.13 15.75 25.08
CA TYR A 243 -2.13 14.29 25.19
C TYR A 243 -0.96 13.73 24.39
N ASP A 244 -0.02 13.05 25.04
CA ASP A 244 1.12 12.45 24.35
C ASP A 244 0.74 11.12 23.69
N VAL A 245 1.28 10.85 22.50
CA VAL A 245 1.13 9.56 21.82
C VAL A 245 2.34 8.70 22.14
N ALA A 246 2.08 7.57 22.79
CA ALA A 246 3.04 6.54 23.16
C ALA A 246 2.45 5.18 22.77
N SER A 247 2.59 4.82 21.50
CA SER A 247 2.00 3.63 20.88
C SER A 247 3.10 2.73 20.30
N PRO A 248 3.77 1.92 21.13
CA PRO A 248 5.00 1.22 20.73
C PRO A 248 4.77 0.02 19.81
N ASN A 249 3.52 -0.46 19.67
CA ASN A 249 3.23 -1.61 18.82
C ASN A 249 3.60 -1.30 17.35
N PRO A 250 4.26 -2.21 16.62
CA PRO A 250 4.50 -2.04 15.20
C PRO A 250 3.18 -1.82 14.46
N LYS A 251 3.13 -0.79 13.61
CA LYS A 251 1.96 -0.49 12.78
C LYS A 251 2.37 0.17 11.47
N VAL A 252 1.42 0.27 10.56
CA VAL A 252 1.55 1.09 9.35
C VAL A 252 0.66 2.32 9.41
N HIS A 253 1.11 3.39 8.79
CA HIS A 253 0.35 4.63 8.66
C HIS A 253 0.12 4.96 7.19
N LEU A 254 -1.14 5.09 6.79
CA LEU A 254 -1.53 5.49 5.44
C LEU A 254 -2.14 6.89 5.51
N ALA A 255 -1.32 7.90 5.24
CA ALA A 255 -1.74 9.29 5.07
C ALA A 255 -2.26 9.53 3.66
N ILE A 256 -3.38 8.91 3.33
CA ILE A 256 -3.90 8.76 1.97
C ILE A 256 -4.36 10.08 1.33
N GLY A 257 -4.70 11.07 2.15
CA GLY A 257 -5.22 12.36 1.69
C GLY A 257 -4.70 13.55 2.50
N ASN A 258 -3.59 13.39 3.21
CA ASN A 258 -2.98 14.48 3.97
C ASN A 258 -1.90 15.18 3.14
N CYS A 259 -2.01 16.50 3.04
CA CYS A 259 -0.97 17.35 2.49
C CYS A 259 0.30 17.27 3.35
N LEU A 260 1.47 17.16 2.72
CA LEU A 260 2.79 17.39 3.32
C LEU A 260 3.18 16.51 4.53
N ILE A 261 2.31 15.65 5.06
CA ILE A 261 2.58 14.92 6.30
C ILE A 261 3.77 13.95 6.18
N ALA A 262 4.10 13.52 4.96
CA ALA A 262 5.26 12.68 4.65
C ALA A 262 6.49 13.49 4.21
N HIS A 263 6.40 14.82 4.13
CA HIS A 263 7.55 15.67 3.85
C HIS A 263 8.43 15.82 5.09
N ILE A 264 9.74 15.64 4.93
CA ILE A 264 10.74 15.80 5.99
C ILE A 264 11.57 17.07 5.72
N PRO A 265 11.12 18.25 6.20
CA PRO A 265 11.89 19.48 6.07
C PRO A 265 13.04 19.55 7.10
N ASP A 266 12.84 18.92 8.26
CA ASP A 266 13.79 18.77 9.36
C ASP A 266 13.28 17.71 10.35
N ARG A 267 13.95 17.58 11.49
CA ARG A 267 13.69 16.55 12.51
C ARG A 267 12.33 16.65 13.20
N GLN A 268 11.73 17.84 13.27
CA GLN A 268 10.50 18.08 14.02
C GLN A 268 9.24 17.96 13.14
N CYS A 269 9.18 16.95 12.27
CA CYS A 269 8.03 16.76 11.38
C CYS A 269 7.15 15.57 11.77
N MET A 270 5.92 15.56 11.25
CA MET A 270 4.91 14.53 11.52
C MET A 270 5.40 13.13 11.15
N ALA A 271 6.04 12.94 9.99
CA ALA A 271 6.56 11.65 9.55
C ALA A 271 7.52 11.02 10.58
N LEU A 272 8.49 11.79 11.06
CA LEU A 272 9.48 11.31 12.03
C LEU A 272 8.87 11.12 13.42
N ALA A 273 7.94 11.99 13.83
CA ALA A 273 7.22 11.85 15.09
C ALA A 273 6.35 10.58 15.13
N LEU A 274 5.68 10.25 14.02
CA LEU A 274 4.90 9.02 13.84
C LEU A 274 5.79 7.77 13.97
N MET A 275 6.97 7.77 13.34
CA MET A 275 7.94 6.67 13.46
C MET A 275 8.54 6.55 14.86
N ARG A 276 8.71 7.69 15.56
CA ARG A 276 9.35 7.77 16.88
C ARG A 276 8.45 7.31 18.01
N SER A 277 7.25 7.88 18.14
CA SER A 277 6.40 7.64 19.32
C SER A 277 5.08 6.91 19.02
N ALA A 278 4.64 6.89 17.76
CA ALA A 278 3.43 6.19 17.35
C ALA A 278 3.70 4.79 16.77
N GLY A 279 4.93 4.28 16.82
CA GLY A 279 5.27 2.90 16.46
C GLY A 279 5.13 2.58 14.97
N VAL A 280 5.09 3.60 14.11
CA VAL A 280 4.97 3.43 12.66
C VAL A 280 6.26 2.84 12.11
N ARG A 281 6.17 1.67 11.46
CA ARG A 281 7.30 0.96 10.83
C ARG A 281 7.25 0.97 9.31
N GLN A 282 6.09 1.30 8.74
CA GLN A 282 5.95 1.66 7.34
C GLN A 282 4.92 2.77 7.19
N MET A 283 5.21 3.79 6.39
CA MET A 283 4.34 4.95 6.22
C MET A 283 4.18 5.26 4.74
N LEU A 284 2.95 5.55 4.31
CA LEU A 284 2.64 6.07 2.99
C LEU A 284 2.12 7.50 3.14
N GLY A 285 2.60 8.45 2.33
CA GLY A 285 1.97 9.78 2.26
C GLY A 285 2.57 10.72 1.23
N TYR A 286 1.97 11.91 1.11
CA TYR A 286 2.40 12.94 0.17
C TYR A 286 3.53 13.82 0.73
N THR A 287 4.51 14.11 -0.12
CA THR A 287 5.59 15.08 0.15
C THR A 287 5.26 16.50 -0.31
N ILE A 288 4.11 16.69 -0.97
CA ILE A 288 3.59 17.98 -1.45
C ILE A 288 2.13 18.16 -0.97
N PRO A 289 1.53 19.35 -1.15
CA PRO A 289 0.08 19.49 -0.99
C PRO A 289 -0.67 18.56 -1.95
N THR A 290 -1.56 17.72 -1.42
CA THR A 290 -2.30 16.72 -2.21
C THR A 290 -3.22 17.42 -3.21
N GLY A 291 -2.99 17.18 -4.50
CA GLY A 291 -3.78 17.75 -5.59
C GLY A 291 -4.90 16.81 -6.04
N ASN A 292 -4.56 15.74 -6.76
CA ASN A 292 -5.54 14.82 -7.31
C ASN A 292 -5.95 13.74 -6.30
N GLY A 293 -4.98 13.18 -5.56
CA GLY A 293 -5.25 12.14 -4.56
C GLY A 293 -5.13 10.70 -5.10
N TYR A 294 -4.87 10.52 -6.39
CA TYR A 294 -4.69 9.20 -7.01
C TYR A 294 -3.64 8.35 -6.27
N GLY A 295 -2.50 8.96 -5.95
CA GLY A 295 -1.38 8.29 -5.33
C GLY A 295 -1.75 7.67 -3.98
N GLY A 296 -2.27 8.45 -3.03
CA GLY A 296 -2.59 7.95 -1.69
C GLY A 296 -3.87 7.11 -1.63
N TRP A 297 -4.98 7.61 -2.21
CA TRP A 297 -6.26 6.90 -2.21
C TRP A 297 -6.18 5.59 -3.01
N GLY A 298 -5.42 5.55 -4.10
CA GLY A 298 -5.26 4.33 -4.88
C GLY A 298 -4.52 3.22 -4.14
N VAL A 299 -3.50 3.55 -3.33
CA VAL A 299 -2.86 2.54 -2.47
C VAL A 299 -3.85 1.99 -1.45
N LYS A 300 -4.72 2.82 -0.88
CA LYS A 300 -5.81 2.35 -0.01
C LYS A 300 -6.70 1.33 -0.71
N ASP A 301 -7.07 1.59 -1.97
CA ASP A 301 -7.94 0.74 -2.79
C ASP A 301 -7.30 -0.66 -2.98
N TYR A 302 -6.02 -0.68 -3.38
CA TYR A 302 -5.25 -1.90 -3.57
C TYR A 302 -4.96 -2.65 -2.26
N PHE A 303 -4.62 -1.93 -1.19
CA PHE A 303 -4.22 -2.52 0.08
C PHE A 303 -5.41 -3.05 0.90
N SER A 304 -6.49 -2.28 0.97
CA SER A 304 -7.54 -2.48 1.98
C SER A 304 -8.98 -2.53 1.46
N GLU A 305 -9.24 -2.27 0.17
CA GLU A 305 -10.59 -2.33 -0.40
C GLU A 305 -10.74 -3.46 -1.43
N LEU A 306 -10.80 -3.10 -2.72
CA LEU A 306 -11.26 -4.00 -3.77
C LEU A 306 -10.26 -5.11 -4.10
N GLN A 307 -9.01 -4.96 -3.66
CA GLN A 307 -7.97 -5.99 -3.78
C GLN A 307 -7.38 -6.36 -2.42
N ALA A 308 -8.17 -6.13 -1.37
CA ALA A 308 -7.87 -6.48 0.01
C ALA A 308 -7.20 -7.84 0.19
N GLY A 309 -6.05 -7.86 0.87
CA GLY A 309 -5.34 -9.07 1.25
C GLY A 309 -4.51 -9.71 0.12
N ARG A 310 -4.53 -9.16 -1.10
CA ARG A 310 -3.67 -9.64 -2.21
C ARG A 310 -2.28 -9.07 -2.20
N PHE A 311 -2.14 -7.82 -1.77
CA PHE A 311 -0.88 -7.09 -1.79
C PHE A 311 -0.37 -6.84 -0.37
N THR A 312 0.95 -6.82 -0.21
CA THR A 312 1.55 -6.06 0.89
C THR A 312 1.31 -4.56 0.71
N LEU A 313 1.50 -3.74 1.73
CA LEU A 313 1.40 -2.29 1.58
C LEU A 313 2.40 -1.77 0.53
N ALA A 314 3.62 -2.28 0.48
CA ALA A 314 4.61 -1.92 -0.55
C ALA A 314 4.20 -2.39 -1.95
N GLU A 315 3.64 -3.59 -2.08
CA GLU A 315 3.08 -4.08 -3.35
C GLU A 315 1.85 -3.28 -3.80
N ALA A 316 1.02 -2.80 -2.86
CA ALA A 316 -0.11 -1.94 -3.16
C ALA A 316 0.35 -0.55 -3.64
N HIS A 317 1.41 0.00 -3.04
CA HIS A 317 2.10 1.19 -3.53
C HIS A 317 2.62 1.01 -4.96
N TYR A 318 3.29 -0.11 -5.21
CA TYR A 318 3.79 -0.48 -6.53
C TYR A 318 2.67 -0.64 -7.57
N ALA A 319 1.65 -1.45 -7.26
CA ALA A 319 0.50 -1.68 -8.13
C ALA A 319 -0.24 -0.37 -8.47
N ASN A 320 -0.42 0.52 -7.49
CA ASN A 320 -1.01 1.82 -7.77
C ASN A 320 -0.13 2.70 -8.67
N GLY A 321 1.20 2.62 -8.50
CA GLY A 321 2.16 3.28 -9.40
C GLY A 321 2.03 2.78 -10.84
N LEU A 322 1.95 1.47 -11.05
CA LEU A 322 1.72 0.87 -12.37
C LEU A 322 0.42 1.37 -13.01
N ALA A 323 -0.66 1.39 -12.22
CA ALA A 323 -1.96 1.91 -12.65
C ALA A 323 -1.89 3.39 -13.04
N LEU A 324 -1.21 4.22 -12.23
CA LEU A 324 -1.03 5.65 -12.51
C LEU A 324 -0.25 5.87 -13.81
N ILE A 325 0.88 5.18 -14.00
CA ILE A 325 1.65 5.28 -15.23
C ILE A 325 0.82 4.84 -16.44
N HIS A 326 0.09 3.73 -16.34
CA HIS A 326 -0.80 3.28 -17.41
C HIS A 326 -1.83 4.35 -17.82
N GLU A 327 -2.44 5.03 -16.83
CA GLU A 327 -3.36 6.14 -17.10
C GLU A 327 -2.68 7.32 -17.79
N LEU A 328 -1.48 7.67 -17.35
CA LEU A 328 -0.73 8.80 -17.90
C LEU A 328 -0.27 8.50 -19.33
N GLU A 329 0.18 7.28 -19.61
CA GLU A 329 0.51 6.81 -20.96
C GLU A 329 -0.71 6.88 -21.88
N LYS A 330 -1.86 6.32 -21.48
CA LYS A 330 -3.10 6.37 -22.27
C LYS A 330 -3.58 7.79 -22.57
N ARG A 331 -3.23 8.77 -21.73
CA ARG A 331 -3.61 10.19 -21.88
C ARG A 331 -2.51 11.03 -22.52
N ASN A 332 -1.35 10.45 -22.85
CA ASN A 332 -0.16 11.18 -23.31
C ASN A 332 0.28 12.29 -22.34
N LEU A 333 0.25 11.98 -21.04
CA LEU A 333 0.59 12.89 -19.94
C LEU A 333 1.78 12.40 -19.10
N ASN A 334 2.42 11.27 -19.45
CA ASN A 334 3.57 10.75 -18.71
C ASN A 334 4.87 11.50 -19.07
N THR A 335 4.98 12.75 -18.64
CA THR A 335 6.19 13.56 -18.84
C THR A 335 6.62 14.22 -17.54
N ASP A 336 7.93 14.47 -17.40
CA ASP A 336 8.47 15.18 -16.23
C ASP A 336 7.87 16.57 -16.09
N ALA A 337 7.70 17.32 -17.19
CA ALA A 337 7.08 18.64 -17.17
C ALA A 337 5.63 18.60 -16.66
N ALA A 338 4.85 17.58 -17.02
CA ALA A 338 3.49 17.42 -16.50
C ALA A 338 3.51 17.05 -15.01
N ALA A 339 4.40 16.16 -14.58
CA ALA A 339 4.55 15.78 -13.17
C ALA A 339 5.00 16.96 -12.29
N ASP A 340 5.98 17.74 -12.76
CA ASP A 340 6.53 18.92 -12.08
C ASP A 340 5.54 20.08 -12.00
N SER A 341 4.44 20.04 -12.77
CA SER A 341 3.35 21.00 -12.62
C SER A 341 2.60 20.83 -11.29
N HIS A 342 2.69 19.65 -10.66
CA HIS A 342 1.97 19.26 -9.45
C HIS A 342 0.44 19.44 -9.54
N ARG A 343 -0.11 19.38 -10.76
CA ARG A 343 -1.54 19.57 -11.04
C ARG A 343 -2.15 18.32 -11.66
N GLY A 344 -3.42 18.08 -11.31
CA GLY A 344 -4.19 16.98 -11.87
C GLY A 344 -3.51 15.62 -11.64
N LEU A 345 -3.87 14.64 -12.47
CA LEU A 345 -3.35 13.28 -12.38
C LEU A 345 -1.81 13.20 -12.49
N PRO A 346 -1.13 13.93 -13.39
CA PRO A 346 0.34 13.85 -13.50
C PRO A 346 1.07 14.32 -12.25
N GLY A 347 0.50 15.28 -11.51
CA GLY A 347 1.09 15.81 -10.28
C GLY A 347 1.26 14.79 -9.16
N ASP A 348 0.56 13.66 -9.22
CA ASP A 348 0.66 12.58 -8.24
C ASP A 348 1.81 11.58 -8.56
N ARG A 349 2.39 11.63 -9.77
CA ARG A 349 3.33 10.60 -10.28
C ARG A 349 4.58 10.42 -9.44
N ASP A 350 5.15 11.51 -8.93
CA ASP A 350 6.49 11.52 -8.33
C ASP A 350 6.49 12.01 -6.86
N THR A 351 5.35 11.90 -6.16
CA THR A 351 5.14 12.66 -4.91
C THR A 351 4.75 11.85 -3.68
N VAL A 352 4.14 10.67 -3.86
CA VAL A 352 3.80 9.76 -2.75
C VAL A 352 5.01 8.90 -2.42
N VAL A 353 5.40 8.88 -1.16
CA VAL A 353 6.53 8.10 -0.67
C VAL A 353 6.05 6.96 0.21
N LEU A 354 6.73 5.81 0.10
CA LEU A 354 6.69 4.74 1.08
C LEU A 354 7.94 4.84 1.95
N TYR A 355 7.80 5.18 3.23
CA TYR A 355 8.88 5.03 4.20
C TYR A 355 8.84 3.66 4.86
N GLY A 356 10.00 3.03 5.05
CA GLY A 356 10.18 1.72 5.68
C GLY A 356 10.83 0.70 4.76
N ASP A 357 11.01 -0.53 5.26
CA ASP A 357 11.52 -1.65 4.46
C ASP A 357 10.43 -2.12 3.46
N PRO A 358 10.65 -2.03 2.13
CA PRO A 358 9.65 -2.45 1.14
C PRO A 358 9.41 -3.96 1.12
N ALA A 359 10.29 -4.76 1.73
CA ALA A 359 10.11 -6.21 1.87
C ALA A 359 9.49 -6.63 3.22
N TRP A 360 9.18 -5.68 4.13
CA TRP A 360 8.46 -6.02 5.36
C TRP A 360 7.01 -6.41 5.02
N PRO A 361 6.57 -7.65 5.30
CA PRO A 361 5.32 -8.13 4.76
C PRO A 361 4.12 -7.72 5.63
N VAL A 362 3.59 -6.54 5.34
CA VAL A 362 2.35 -6.02 5.93
C VAL A 362 1.18 -6.28 4.99
N ARG A 363 0.20 -7.08 5.39
CA ARG A 363 -1.00 -7.41 4.60
C ARG A 363 -2.24 -7.31 5.48
N ILE A 364 -3.40 -7.03 4.91
CA ILE A 364 -4.65 -7.31 5.62
C ILE A 364 -5.04 -8.79 5.43
N PRO A 365 -5.89 -9.37 6.31
CA PRO A 365 -6.39 -10.74 6.14
C PRO A 365 -7.00 -10.97 4.74
N PRO A 366 -6.80 -12.15 4.12
CA PRO A 366 -7.48 -12.50 2.88
C PRO A 366 -9.00 -12.44 3.03
N ARG A 367 -9.69 -11.95 2.00
CA ARG A 367 -11.15 -11.82 1.99
C ARG A 367 -11.71 -12.29 0.65
N PRO A 368 -13.01 -12.67 0.61
CA PRO A 368 -13.70 -12.84 -0.66
C PRO A 368 -13.59 -11.56 -1.48
N LEU A 369 -13.09 -11.68 -2.70
CA LEU A 369 -12.96 -10.57 -3.63
C LEU A 369 -14.04 -10.66 -4.71
N PRO A 370 -14.36 -9.54 -5.38
CA PRO A 370 -15.36 -9.56 -6.45
C PRO A 370 -14.95 -10.42 -7.67
N TRP A 371 -13.68 -10.81 -7.75
CA TRP A 371 -13.14 -11.74 -8.74
C TRP A 371 -12.01 -12.59 -8.15
N THR A 372 -11.70 -13.68 -8.84
CA THR A 372 -10.42 -14.38 -8.71
C THR A 372 -9.57 -14.15 -9.94
N GLN A 373 -8.26 -14.22 -9.75
CA GLN A 373 -7.32 -14.21 -10.86
C GLN A 373 -6.23 -15.24 -10.67
N THR A 374 -5.79 -15.85 -11.76
CA THR A 374 -4.76 -16.89 -11.74
C THR A 374 -3.84 -16.77 -12.94
N VAL A 375 -2.55 -16.97 -12.70
CA VAL A 375 -1.56 -17.21 -13.76
C VAL A 375 -1.11 -18.66 -13.70
N LYS A 376 -1.19 -19.34 -14.85
CA LYS A 376 -0.63 -20.67 -15.06
C LYS A 376 0.45 -20.57 -16.13
N GLU A 377 1.60 -21.15 -15.87
CA GLU A 377 2.72 -21.21 -16.81
C GLU A 377 3.05 -22.67 -17.10
N LYS A 378 3.30 -22.98 -18.38
CA LYS A 378 3.79 -24.27 -18.85
C LYS A 378 4.67 -24.06 -20.08
N ASP A 379 5.93 -24.47 -20.00
CA ASP A 379 6.87 -24.47 -21.13
C ASP A 379 6.98 -23.08 -21.82
N GLY A 380 6.97 -22.00 -21.03
CA GLY A 380 7.01 -20.62 -21.56
C GLY A 380 5.68 -20.09 -22.08
N HIS A 381 4.60 -20.87 -22.03
CA HIS A 381 3.24 -20.43 -22.30
C HIS A 381 2.53 -20.06 -21.00
N TYR A 382 2.04 -18.82 -20.94
CA TYR A 382 1.31 -18.28 -19.81
C TYR A 382 -0.17 -18.15 -20.16
N ARG A 383 -1.01 -18.45 -19.18
CA ARG A 383 -2.44 -18.19 -19.20
C ARG A 383 -2.81 -17.41 -17.96
N PHE A 384 -3.21 -16.16 -18.17
CA PHE A 384 -3.83 -15.33 -17.15
C PHE A 384 -5.36 -15.43 -17.29
N THR A 385 -6.05 -15.64 -16.18
CA THR A 385 -7.51 -15.75 -16.15
C THR A 385 -8.06 -14.89 -15.04
N ILE A 386 -9.07 -14.09 -15.34
CA ILE A 386 -9.89 -13.33 -14.39
C ILE A 386 -11.30 -13.92 -14.45
N GLU A 387 -11.87 -14.28 -13.30
CA GLU A 387 -13.21 -14.84 -13.17
C GLU A 387 -14.01 -14.04 -12.14
N THR A 388 -15.16 -13.50 -12.55
CA THR A 388 -16.00 -12.66 -11.70
C THR A 388 -16.88 -13.50 -10.77
N HIS A 389 -17.03 -13.07 -9.52
CA HIS A 389 -17.85 -13.77 -8.51
C HIS A 389 -19.09 -12.99 -8.09
N VAL A 390 -19.14 -11.71 -8.40
CA VAL A 390 -20.29 -10.87 -8.15
C VAL A 390 -20.44 -9.92 -9.33
N ARG A 391 -21.69 -9.60 -9.68
CA ARG A 391 -21.96 -8.42 -10.47
C ARG A 391 -21.54 -7.21 -9.67
N SER A 392 -20.55 -6.47 -10.16
CA SER A 392 -20.06 -5.28 -9.48
C SER A 392 -19.51 -4.31 -10.50
N ASP A 393 -19.79 -3.03 -10.28
CA ASP A 393 -18.98 -1.95 -10.80
C ASP A 393 -17.61 -2.09 -10.13
N TRP A 394 -16.62 -2.64 -10.83
CA TRP A 394 -15.28 -2.72 -10.28
C TRP A 394 -14.71 -1.32 -10.20
N ASP A 395 -13.84 -1.07 -9.21
CA ASP A 395 -13.19 0.24 -9.12
C ASP A 395 -12.57 0.61 -10.47
N ASN A 396 -12.32 1.90 -10.61
CA ASN A 396 -11.61 2.45 -11.75
C ASN A 396 -10.15 1.93 -11.84
N ARG A 397 -9.70 1.09 -10.89
CA ARG A 397 -8.34 0.55 -10.75
C ARG A 397 -8.18 -0.70 -11.62
N PRO A 398 -7.11 -0.77 -12.44
CA PRO A 398 -6.77 -1.99 -13.17
C PRO A 398 -6.62 -3.22 -12.27
N VAL A 399 -6.99 -4.37 -12.82
CA VAL A 399 -6.63 -5.67 -12.27
C VAL A 399 -5.14 -5.88 -12.52
N ILE A 400 -4.37 -6.05 -11.44
CA ILE A 400 -2.93 -6.25 -11.51
C ILE A 400 -2.57 -7.61 -10.94
N GLU A 401 -1.69 -8.34 -11.62
CA GLU A 401 -1.02 -9.54 -11.10
C GLU A 401 0.49 -9.28 -11.05
N LEU A 402 1.12 -9.53 -9.90
CA LEU A 402 2.58 -9.52 -9.80
C LEU A 402 3.11 -10.92 -10.05
N LEU A 403 4.04 -11.04 -10.99
CA LEU A 403 4.66 -12.29 -11.36
C LEU A 403 5.69 -12.71 -10.28
N PRO A 404 5.84 -14.03 -10.03
CA PRO A 404 6.80 -14.53 -9.05
C PRO A 404 8.26 -14.42 -9.54
N HIS A 405 8.47 -14.24 -10.84
CA HIS A 405 9.75 -14.11 -11.52
C HIS A 405 9.63 -13.13 -12.69
N ARG A 406 10.76 -12.59 -13.15
CA ARG A 406 10.79 -11.70 -14.31
C ARG A 406 10.70 -12.46 -15.63
N ILE A 407 10.08 -11.85 -16.63
CA ILE A 407 9.87 -12.38 -17.98
C ILE A 407 10.30 -11.37 -19.05
N HIS A 408 10.59 -11.84 -20.26
CA HIS A 408 10.89 -11.03 -21.42
C HIS A 408 10.39 -11.70 -22.71
N ASP A 409 10.56 -11.06 -23.86
CA ASP A 409 10.11 -11.54 -25.18
C ASP A 409 8.61 -11.89 -25.22
N VAL A 410 7.78 -11.07 -24.57
CA VAL A 410 6.35 -11.30 -24.46
C VAL A 410 5.68 -11.24 -25.84
N ARG A 411 4.85 -12.24 -26.16
CA ARG A 411 3.99 -12.24 -27.34
C ARG A 411 2.60 -12.72 -26.98
N ILE A 412 1.60 -11.85 -27.17
CA ILE A 412 0.19 -12.19 -26.93
C ILE A 412 -0.31 -13.12 -28.04
N ILE A 413 -0.96 -14.21 -27.64
CA ILE A 413 -1.57 -15.22 -28.52
C ILE A 413 -3.09 -15.02 -28.56
N GLU A 414 -3.72 -14.77 -27.40
CA GLU A 414 -5.17 -14.56 -27.24
C GLU A 414 -5.43 -13.48 -26.18
N GLY A 415 -6.55 -12.76 -26.29
CA GLY A 415 -6.97 -11.75 -25.31
C GLY A 415 -6.43 -10.34 -25.59
N ALA A 416 -5.97 -10.06 -26.82
CA ALA A 416 -5.42 -8.75 -27.21
C ALA A 416 -6.49 -7.64 -27.19
N GLU A 417 -7.76 -7.99 -27.37
CA GLU A 417 -8.92 -7.10 -27.25
C GLU A 417 -9.12 -6.54 -25.85
N LEU A 418 -8.52 -7.16 -24.83
CA LEU A 418 -8.50 -6.66 -23.45
C LEU A 418 -7.41 -5.61 -23.21
N GLU A 419 -6.62 -5.30 -24.24
CA GLU A 419 -5.48 -4.38 -24.19
C GLU A 419 -4.56 -4.60 -22.97
N PRO A 420 -4.11 -5.84 -22.70
CA PRO A 420 -3.29 -6.10 -21.53
C PRO A 420 -1.92 -5.45 -21.66
N VAL A 421 -1.42 -4.91 -20.56
CA VAL A 421 -0.01 -4.56 -20.41
C VAL A 421 0.67 -5.69 -19.67
N ILE A 422 1.66 -6.30 -20.31
CA ILE A 422 2.48 -7.37 -19.71
C ILE A 422 3.89 -6.83 -19.62
N GLY A 423 4.24 -6.32 -18.44
CA GLY A 423 5.60 -5.90 -18.13
C GLY A 423 6.47 -7.09 -17.75
N ASP A 424 7.69 -6.80 -17.34
CA ASP A 424 8.67 -7.84 -17.02
C ASP A 424 8.31 -8.61 -15.74
N ASN A 425 7.57 -8.01 -14.80
CA ASN A 425 7.22 -8.62 -13.51
C ASN A 425 5.72 -8.50 -13.17
N PHE A 426 4.89 -8.01 -14.08
CA PHE A 426 3.48 -7.78 -13.83
C PHE A 426 2.59 -8.00 -15.06
N ILE A 427 1.30 -8.23 -14.81
CA ILE A 427 0.23 -8.17 -15.81
C ILE A 427 -0.78 -7.14 -15.32
N LEU A 428 -1.19 -6.21 -16.18
CA LEU A 428 -2.19 -5.18 -15.90
C LEU A 428 -3.29 -5.25 -16.95
N VAL A 429 -4.55 -5.30 -16.50
CA VAL A 429 -5.74 -5.27 -17.35
C VAL A 429 -6.68 -4.18 -16.84
N ALA A 430 -6.90 -3.16 -17.66
CA ALA A 430 -7.86 -2.11 -17.37
C ALA A 430 -9.27 -2.62 -17.71
N MET A 431 -10.04 -3.00 -16.70
CA MET A 431 -11.38 -3.58 -16.83
C MET A 431 -12.44 -2.50 -17.11
N ARG A 432 -12.24 -1.62 -18.10
CA ARG A 432 -13.18 -0.52 -18.41
C ARG A 432 -13.20 -0.13 -19.89
N ASN A 433 -14.34 0.37 -20.34
CA ASN A 433 -14.55 0.86 -21.72
C ASN A 433 -14.31 2.37 -21.90
N GLU A 434 -14.29 3.19 -20.83
CA GLU A 434 -14.17 4.66 -20.94
C GLU A 434 -13.16 5.27 -19.94
N LEU A 435 -12.52 6.37 -20.35
CA LEU A 435 -11.54 7.18 -19.59
C LEU A 435 -12.20 8.11 -18.56
N LEU A 436 -13.12 7.60 -17.74
CA LEU A 436 -13.74 8.42 -16.69
C LEU A 436 -12.69 8.87 -15.65
N PRO A 437 -12.89 10.01 -14.97
CA PRO A 437 -11.94 10.50 -13.98
C PRO A 437 -11.73 9.44 -12.89
N MET A 438 -10.48 9.05 -12.69
CA MET A 438 -10.09 8.19 -11.57
C MET A 438 -10.40 8.92 -10.26
N LYS A 439 -11.01 8.23 -9.29
CA LYS A 439 -11.43 8.82 -8.01
C LYS A 439 -10.28 9.62 -7.38
N GLY A 440 -10.47 10.93 -7.32
CA GLY A 440 -9.62 11.86 -6.61
C GLY A 440 -10.46 12.63 -5.60
N ASN A 441 -10.26 12.34 -4.32
CA ASN A 441 -10.66 13.08 -3.10
C ASN A 441 -12.07 13.72 -2.99
N ARG A 442 -13.00 13.51 -3.92
CA ARG A 442 -14.35 14.09 -3.89
C ARG A 442 -15.35 12.96 -3.97
N GLY A 443 -16.00 12.71 -2.83
CA GLY A 443 -16.92 11.61 -2.57
C GLY A 443 -18.23 11.59 -3.38
N GLU A 444 -18.17 11.81 -4.68
CA GLU A 444 -19.20 11.32 -5.60
C GLU A 444 -18.55 10.23 -6.44
N ALA A 445 -18.62 9.01 -5.92
CA ALA A 445 -18.44 7.83 -6.75
C ALA A 445 -19.59 7.85 -7.78
N LEU A 446 -19.33 8.37 -8.98
CA LEU A 446 -20.07 7.87 -10.13
C LEU A 446 -19.59 6.43 -10.31
N PRO A 447 -20.43 5.41 -10.06
CA PRO A 447 -20.05 4.04 -10.38
C PRO A 447 -19.65 4.00 -11.85
N ILE A 448 -18.39 3.64 -12.13
CA ILE A 448 -18.05 3.23 -13.49
C ILE A 448 -18.78 1.91 -13.69
N ARG A 449 -19.80 1.95 -14.56
CA ARG A 449 -20.51 0.76 -15.02
C ARG A 449 -19.57 -0.11 -15.83
N GLY A 450 -18.73 -0.88 -15.14
CA GLY A 450 -18.22 -2.13 -15.68
C GLY A 450 -19.38 -3.11 -15.57
N ASP A 451 -20.19 -3.25 -16.61
CA ASP A 451 -21.27 -4.24 -16.66
C ASP A 451 -20.65 -5.65 -16.74
N PHE A 452 -20.00 -6.09 -15.65
CA PHE A 452 -19.45 -7.43 -15.51
C PHE A 452 -20.50 -8.30 -14.83
N GLU A 453 -20.96 -9.32 -15.55
CA GLU A 453 -21.89 -10.29 -15.02
C GLU A 453 -21.14 -11.30 -14.14
N GLU A 454 -21.82 -11.88 -13.16
CA GLU A 454 -21.27 -12.97 -12.35
C GLU A 454 -20.92 -14.20 -13.22
N GLY A 455 -19.75 -14.81 -12.98
CA GLY A 455 -19.26 -15.94 -13.76
C GLY A 455 -18.66 -15.57 -15.12
N GLN A 456 -18.57 -14.28 -15.46
CA GLN A 456 -17.86 -13.83 -16.65
C GLN A 456 -16.36 -14.12 -16.51
N ARG A 457 -15.76 -14.59 -17.60
CA ARG A 457 -14.36 -15.00 -17.64
C ARG A 457 -13.59 -14.27 -18.72
N PHE A 458 -12.47 -13.69 -18.33
CA PHE A 458 -11.50 -13.04 -19.22
C PHE A 458 -10.23 -13.86 -19.23
N GLN A 459 -9.65 -14.06 -20.41
CA GLN A 459 -8.45 -14.87 -20.58
C GLN A 459 -7.45 -14.19 -21.50
N ILE A 460 -6.20 -14.15 -21.07
CA ILE A 460 -5.07 -13.71 -21.88
C ILE A 460 -4.09 -14.88 -21.93
N THR A 461 -3.74 -15.28 -23.15
CA THR A 461 -2.72 -16.30 -23.41
C THR A 461 -1.54 -15.63 -24.07
N PHE A 462 -0.32 -15.85 -23.57
CA PHE A 462 0.89 -15.27 -24.13
C PHE A 462 2.09 -16.21 -23.97
N THR A 463 3.11 -16.04 -24.80
CA THR A 463 4.43 -16.65 -24.57
C THR A 463 5.38 -15.64 -23.98
N ALA A 464 6.27 -16.08 -23.09
CA ALA A 464 7.38 -15.28 -22.61
C ALA A 464 8.53 -16.18 -22.13
N SER A 465 9.75 -15.66 -22.21
CA SER A 465 10.95 -16.29 -21.66
C SER A 465 11.16 -15.83 -20.22
N ARG A 466 11.58 -16.71 -19.33
CA ARG A 466 11.98 -16.30 -17.98
C ARG A 466 13.35 -15.64 -18.04
N VAL A 467 13.51 -14.51 -17.35
CA VAL A 467 14.84 -13.98 -17.07
C VAL A 467 15.53 -14.98 -16.14
N PRO A 468 16.71 -15.53 -16.48
CA PRO A 468 17.43 -16.44 -15.60
C PRO A 468 17.67 -15.75 -14.25
N SER A 469 17.44 -16.46 -13.14
CA SER A 469 17.92 -15.96 -11.84
C SER A 469 19.42 -15.80 -11.92
N GLN A 470 19.93 -14.60 -11.61
CA GLN A 470 21.37 -14.42 -11.49
C GLN A 470 21.89 -15.44 -10.46
N PRO A 471 22.98 -16.17 -10.75
CA PRO A 471 23.57 -17.05 -9.75
C PRO A 471 23.83 -16.23 -8.48
N GLN A 472 23.30 -16.74 -7.37
CA GLN A 472 23.37 -16.11 -6.04
C GLN A 472 24.82 -15.96 -5.58
#